data_AF-A0A212JP94-F1
#
_entry.id   AF-A0A212JP94-F1
#
_cell.length_a   1.000
_cell.length_b   1.000
_cell.length_c   1.000
_cell.angle_alpha   90.00
_cell.angle_beta   90.00
_cell.angle_gamma   90.00
#
_symmetry.space_group_name_H-M   'P 1'
#
loop_
_entity.id
_entity.type
_entity.pdbx_description
1 polymer ?
#
loop_
_entity_poly.entity_id
_entity_poly.type
_entity_poly.pdbx_seq_one_letter_code
_entity_poly.pdbx_strand_id
1 'polypeptide(L)'
;MFKLNIYKIKNSKNSIFLLYYIIILFSSVFIRQNSVNCEFGVESWVILSSLEQSIRSKIELVGTPLKDWDIDIYRGVLTGYNEAFIIDSETKEKLIKEDSKSAEIIRPLLRGRDIKRYGYQFADLYLITTFPSLKINIDQYPAVKQHLMDFGYDRLKQTGETGSRKKTNNQWFETQDSISYWEDFYKQKIIWKIIGNQMAFSIDSNEYVVNNACYILTGSYLEYLLSVLNSNVIKWYSYITNMNKTGVGDVQVGGQNVNLFPIPLLSDFEQEPFIKLVEEMLIKKEKNENTTVLETIIDNLIYAMYGLSEEEIQFISSQ
;
A
#
# COMPACT_ATOMS: atom_id res chain seq x y z
N MET A 1 -19.42 -24.04 -1.39
CA MET A 1 -19.08 -23.57 -0.03
C MET A 1 -20.37 -23.57 0.79
N PHE A 2 -20.57 -24.54 1.68
CA PHE A 2 -21.78 -24.59 2.52
C PHE A 2 -21.60 -23.64 3.72
N LYS A 3 -22.43 -22.60 3.83
CA LYS A 3 -22.49 -21.75 5.04
C LYS A 3 -23.38 -22.42 6.07
N LEU A 4 -22.80 -22.83 7.19
CA LEU A 4 -23.53 -23.34 8.35
C LEU A 4 -23.81 -22.19 9.32
N ASN A 5 -25.07 -21.75 9.43
CA ASN A 5 -25.49 -20.77 10.43
C ASN A 5 -25.95 -21.51 11.70
N ILE A 6 -25.17 -21.43 12.78
CA ILE A 6 -25.56 -21.98 14.08
C ILE A 6 -26.19 -20.86 14.92
N TYR A 7 -27.52 -20.88 15.06
CA TYR A 7 -28.24 -19.98 15.96
C TYR A 7 -28.22 -20.52 17.38
N LYS A 8 -28.07 -19.62 18.36
CA LYS A 8 -28.13 -19.92 19.80
C LYS A 8 -29.60 -20.19 20.18
N ILE A 9 -29.97 -21.45 20.43
CA ILE A 9 -31.35 -21.84 20.78
C ILE A 9 -31.46 -22.17 22.27
N LYS A 10 -32.41 -21.52 22.96
CA LYS A 10 -32.78 -21.80 24.36
C LYS A 10 -33.83 -22.93 24.44
N ASN A 11 -33.48 -23.97 25.19
CA ASN A 11 -34.30 -24.99 25.89
C ASN A 11 -34.87 -26.27 25.20
N SER A 12 -34.40 -27.39 25.79
CA SER A 12 -34.99 -28.68 26.24
C SER A 12 -35.78 -29.66 25.36
N LYS A 13 -36.19 -29.37 24.12
CA LYS A 13 -36.66 -30.42 23.18
C LYS A 13 -35.84 -30.56 21.90
N ASN A 14 -34.96 -29.60 21.63
CA ASN A 14 -34.04 -29.62 20.48
C ASN A 14 -32.67 -30.25 20.76
N SER A 15 -32.46 -30.76 21.98
CA SER A 15 -31.20 -31.38 22.41
C SER A 15 -30.88 -32.66 21.62
N ILE A 16 -31.90 -33.45 21.28
CA ILE A 16 -31.76 -34.68 20.48
C ILE A 16 -31.44 -34.35 19.02
N PHE A 17 -32.04 -33.28 18.48
CA PHE A 17 -31.78 -32.82 17.11
C PHE A 17 -30.36 -32.27 16.94
N LEU A 18 -29.86 -31.54 17.95
CA LEU A 18 -28.47 -31.07 17.97
C LEU A 18 -27.49 -32.23 18.10
N LEU A 19 -27.80 -33.24 18.94
CA LEU A 19 -26.98 -34.44 19.07
C LEU A 19 -26.95 -35.24 17.77
N TYR A 20 -28.08 -35.38 17.06
CA TYR A 20 -28.15 -36.05 15.76
C TYR A 20 -27.37 -35.30 14.68
N TYR A 21 -27.46 -33.97 14.64
CA TYR A 21 -26.72 -33.16 13.66
C TYR A 21 -25.21 -33.19 13.94
N ILE A 22 -24.81 -33.15 15.21
CA ILE A 22 -23.42 -33.35 15.65
C ILE A 22 -22.94 -34.76 15.28
N ILE A 23 -23.73 -35.80 15.56
CA ILE A 23 -23.40 -37.19 15.17
C ILE A 23 -23.27 -37.31 13.66
N ILE A 24 -24.16 -36.73 12.85
CA ILE A 24 -24.07 -36.74 11.39
C ILE A 24 -22.81 -36.00 10.90
N LEU A 25 -22.47 -34.85 11.50
CA LEU A 25 -21.25 -34.12 11.18
C LEU A 25 -19.99 -34.91 11.55
N PHE A 26 -19.93 -35.56 12.72
CA PHE A 26 -18.79 -36.39 13.17
C PHE A 26 -18.74 -37.78 12.51
N SER A 27 -19.87 -38.25 11.94
CA SER A 27 -19.96 -39.50 11.18
C SER A 27 -19.64 -39.31 9.70
N SER A 28 -19.64 -38.07 9.22
CA SER A 28 -19.30 -37.73 7.85
C SER A 28 -17.81 -38.00 7.61
N VAL A 29 -17.52 -38.97 6.74
CA VAL A 29 -16.15 -39.23 6.25
C VAL A 29 -15.55 -37.95 5.67
N PHE A 30 -16.35 -37.16 4.95
CA PHE A 30 -15.92 -35.89 4.39
C PHE A 30 -15.45 -34.90 5.47
N ILE A 31 -16.18 -34.73 6.56
CA ILE A 31 -15.76 -33.82 7.63
C ILE A 31 -14.53 -34.36 8.35
N ARG A 32 -14.46 -35.65 8.67
CA ARG A 32 -13.26 -36.23 9.31
C ARG A 32 -12.00 -36.10 8.45
N GLN A 33 -12.14 -36.16 7.13
CA GLN A 33 -11.02 -36.00 6.19
C GLN A 33 -10.64 -34.54 5.92
N ASN A 34 -11.55 -33.59 6.14
CA ASN A 34 -11.34 -32.17 5.79
C ASN A 34 -11.43 -31.23 7.01
N SER A 35 -11.55 -31.76 8.23
CA SER A 35 -11.55 -30.97 9.46
C SER A 35 -10.13 -30.53 9.81
N VAL A 36 -9.97 -29.29 10.23
CA VAL A 36 -8.71 -28.75 10.74
C VAL A 36 -8.91 -28.27 12.18
N ASN A 37 -7.97 -28.59 13.06
CA ASN A 37 -7.94 -28.00 14.39
C ASN A 37 -7.47 -26.54 14.26
N CYS A 38 -8.28 -25.60 14.73
CA CYS A 38 -7.98 -24.17 14.73
C CYS A 38 -8.20 -23.65 16.14
N GLU A 39 -7.20 -22.98 16.71
CA GLU A 39 -7.36 -22.29 17.98
C GLU A 39 -8.10 -20.96 17.76
N PHE A 40 -9.06 -20.67 18.64
CA PHE A 40 -9.85 -19.44 18.57
C PHE A 40 -9.35 -18.46 19.63
N GLY A 41 -8.70 -17.38 19.18
CA GLY A 41 -8.29 -16.27 20.03
C GLY A 41 -9.33 -15.14 20.10
N VAL A 42 -9.03 -14.10 20.89
CA VAL A 42 -9.82 -12.85 20.94
C VAL A 42 -9.58 -11.99 19.70
N GLU A 43 -8.46 -12.20 19.01
CA GLU A 43 -8.12 -11.52 17.75
C GLU A 43 -8.83 -12.12 16.52
N SER A 44 -8.70 -11.45 15.38
CA SER A 44 -9.24 -11.92 14.10
C SER A 44 -8.72 -13.33 13.78
N TRP A 45 -9.63 -14.28 13.59
CA TRP A 45 -9.32 -15.67 13.30
C TRP A 45 -9.58 -15.99 11.82
N VAL A 46 -8.74 -16.88 11.27
CA VAL A 46 -8.85 -17.39 9.90
C VAL A 46 -8.71 -18.90 9.97
N ILE A 47 -9.51 -19.64 9.20
CA ILE A 47 -9.41 -21.10 9.11
C ILE A 47 -8.29 -21.41 8.12
N LEU A 48 -7.21 -22.00 8.62
CA LEU A 48 -6.01 -22.34 7.87
C LEU A 48 -5.72 -23.83 8.03
N SER A 49 -5.15 -24.47 7.01
CA SER A 49 -4.57 -25.83 7.10
C SER A 49 -3.38 -25.86 8.05
N SER A 50 -2.93 -27.05 8.46
CA SER A 50 -1.76 -27.21 9.34
C SER A 50 -0.50 -26.57 8.75
N LEU A 51 -0.31 -26.67 7.43
CA LEU A 51 0.83 -26.07 6.74
C LEU A 51 0.75 -24.55 6.75
N GLU A 52 -0.41 -23.97 6.42
CA GLU A 52 -0.63 -22.53 6.47
C GLU A 52 -0.51 -21.97 7.90
N GLN A 53 -0.99 -22.70 8.91
CA GLN A 53 -0.82 -22.33 10.32
C GLN A 53 0.67 -22.33 10.73
N SER A 54 1.44 -23.33 10.29
CA SER A 54 2.89 -23.40 10.54
C SER A 54 3.60 -22.18 9.96
N ILE A 55 3.36 -21.87 8.68
CA ILE A 55 3.94 -20.73 7.98
C ILE A 55 3.59 -19.42 8.69
N ARG A 56 2.29 -19.20 8.97
CA ARG A 56 1.81 -18.00 9.66
C ARG A 56 2.48 -17.84 11.03
N SER A 57 2.55 -18.92 11.81
CA SER A 57 3.15 -18.89 13.14
C SER A 57 4.62 -18.52 13.09
N LYS A 58 5.39 -19.03 12.12
CA LYS A 58 6.79 -18.66 11.93
C LYS A 58 6.95 -17.18 11.57
N ILE A 59 6.12 -16.69 10.65
CA ILE A 59 6.12 -15.29 10.23
C ILE A 59 5.83 -14.35 11.41
N GLU A 60 4.80 -14.65 12.19
CA GLU A 60 4.38 -13.83 13.35
C GLU A 60 5.33 -13.96 14.55
N LEU A 61 6.02 -15.10 14.69
CA LEU A 61 6.96 -15.35 15.80
C LEU A 61 8.22 -14.47 15.69
N VAL A 62 8.78 -14.30 14.48
CA VAL A 62 10.03 -13.56 14.28
C VAL A 62 9.81 -12.14 13.78
N GLY A 63 8.66 -11.85 13.18
CA GLY A 63 8.34 -10.54 12.62
C GLY A 63 7.76 -9.59 13.66
N THR A 64 8.15 -8.32 13.58
CA THR A 64 7.51 -7.22 14.32
C THR A 64 6.55 -6.49 13.36
N PRO A 65 5.26 -6.29 13.71
CA PRO A 65 4.33 -5.55 12.88
C PRO A 65 4.85 -4.14 12.55
N LEU A 66 4.72 -3.71 11.29
CA LEU A 66 5.23 -2.40 10.85
C LEU A 66 4.67 -1.18 11.61
N LYS A 67 3.49 -1.28 12.21
CA LYS A 67 2.95 -0.24 13.12
C LYS A 67 3.82 0.01 14.37
N ASP A 68 4.65 -0.97 14.74
CA ASP A 68 5.54 -0.94 15.90
C ASP A 68 7.00 -0.63 15.48
N TRP A 69 7.24 -0.37 14.19
CA TRP A 69 8.50 0.14 13.66
C TRP A 69 8.56 1.67 13.72
N ASP A 70 9.77 2.23 13.71
CA ASP A 70 9.99 3.68 13.56
C ASP A 70 9.87 4.09 12.09
N ILE A 71 8.62 4.07 11.59
CA ILE A 71 8.24 4.45 10.24
C ILE A 71 6.97 5.31 10.26
N ASP A 72 6.77 6.06 9.18
CA ASP A 72 5.53 6.79 8.93
C ASP A 72 4.91 6.34 7.61
N ILE A 73 3.59 6.24 7.58
CA ILE A 73 2.82 5.91 6.37
C ILE A 73 1.77 6.98 6.10
N TYR A 74 1.85 7.62 4.94
CA TYR A 74 0.92 8.66 4.52
C TYR A 74 0.29 8.36 3.18
N ARG A 75 -0.99 8.74 3.03
CA ARG A 75 -1.67 8.67 1.74
C ARG A 75 -1.15 9.77 0.81
N GLY A 76 -1.18 9.55 -0.51
CA GLY A 76 -0.86 10.60 -1.47
C GLY A 76 -1.90 11.74 -1.51
N VAL A 77 -1.61 12.75 -2.32
CA VAL A 77 -2.35 14.02 -2.36
C VAL A 77 -3.72 13.88 -3.03
N LEU A 78 -4.76 14.37 -2.34
CA LEU A 78 -6.09 14.59 -2.90
C LEU A 78 -6.26 16.07 -3.30
N THR A 79 -6.30 16.33 -4.61
CA THR A 79 -6.41 17.68 -5.17
C THR A 79 -7.82 18.28 -5.01
N GLY A 80 -8.85 17.43 -5.04
CA GLY A 80 -10.26 17.84 -5.12
C GLY A 80 -10.73 18.26 -6.52
N TYR A 81 -9.83 18.48 -7.48
CA TYR A 81 -10.16 18.79 -8.88
C TYR A 81 -8.93 18.61 -9.81
N ASN A 82 -8.67 17.37 -10.22
CA ASN A 82 -7.41 17.00 -10.90
C ASN A 82 -7.07 17.85 -12.13
N GLU A 83 -8.06 18.26 -12.92
CA GLU A 83 -7.87 19.02 -14.17
C GLU A 83 -7.14 20.35 -13.97
N ALA A 84 -7.34 21.01 -12.82
CA ALA A 84 -6.68 22.28 -12.52
C ALA A 84 -5.28 22.09 -11.92
N PHE A 85 -5.10 21.05 -11.10
CA PHE A 85 -3.88 20.87 -10.29
C PHE A 85 -2.85 19.94 -10.91
N ILE A 86 -3.26 19.00 -11.75
CA ILE A 86 -2.38 18.06 -12.44
C ILE A 86 -2.19 18.56 -13.87
N ILE A 87 -0.96 18.94 -14.19
CA ILE A 87 -0.60 19.56 -15.46
C ILE A 87 0.45 18.72 -16.20
N ASP A 88 0.52 18.88 -17.53
CA ASP A 88 1.55 18.28 -18.37
C ASP A 88 2.82 19.14 -18.42
N SER A 89 3.85 18.63 -19.11
CA SER A 89 5.13 19.34 -19.26
C SER A 89 4.99 20.67 -20.01
N GLU A 90 4.14 20.74 -21.05
CA GLU A 90 3.93 21.97 -21.83
C GLU A 90 3.33 23.08 -20.96
N THR A 91 2.30 22.75 -20.19
CA THR A 91 1.67 23.68 -19.26
C THR A 91 2.64 24.11 -18.16
N LYS A 92 3.41 23.18 -17.58
CA LYS A 92 4.47 23.50 -16.62
C LYS A 92 5.46 24.51 -17.19
N GLU A 93 5.99 24.25 -18.38
CA GLU A 93 6.99 25.11 -19.03
C GLU A 93 6.43 26.50 -19.32
N LYS A 94 5.16 26.58 -19.79
CA LYS A 94 4.45 27.84 -19.98
C LYS A 94 4.36 28.64 -18.68
N LEU A 95 3.91 28.03 -17.58
CA LEU A 95 3.74 28.71 -16.29
C LEU A 95 5.09 29.22 -15.74
N ILE A 96 6.16 28.42 -15.85
CA ILE A 96 7.50 28.81 -15.41
C ILE A 96 8.08 29.93 -16.29
N LYS A 97 7.78 29.93 -17.59
CA LYS A 97 8.23 30.97 -18.52
C LYS A 97 7.54 32.31 -18.26
N GLU A 98 6.25 32.27 -17.92
CA GLU A 98 5.46 33.47 -17.57
C GLU A 98 5.83 34.00 -16.17
N ASP A 99 6.08 33.10 -15.22
CA ASP A 99 6.53 33.43 -13.87
C ASP A 99 7.48 32.35 -13.34
N SER A 100 8.77 32.68 -13.25
CA SER A 100 9.81 31.74 -12.83
C SER A 100 9.61 31.20 -11.41
N LYS A 101 8.89 31.93 -10.54
CA LYS A 101 8.57 31.45 -9.18
C LYS A 101 7.63 30.26 -9.19
N SER A 102 6.85 30.05 -10.25
CA SER A 102 5.97 28.88 -10.39
C SER A 102 6.72 27.55 -10.20
N ALA A 103 8.02 27.51 -10.54
CA ALA A 103 8.87 26.35 -10.33
C ALA A 103 8.98 25.93 -8.84
N GLU A 104 8.80 26.85 -7.89
CA GLU A 104 8.84 26.57 -6.45
C GLU A 104 7.65 25.72 -5.99
N ILE A 105 6.52 25.77 -6.70
CA ILE A 105 5.25 25.11 -6.30
C ILE A 105 4.72 24.13 -7.36
N ILE A 106 5.57 23.72 -8.32
CA ILE A 106 5.25 22.67 -9.29
C ILE A 106 6.22 21.52 -9.05
N ARG A 107 5.68 20.32 -8.78
CA ARG A 107 6.46 19.11 -8.48
C ARG A 107 6.08 17.96 -9.39
N PRO A 108 7.03 17.07 -9.73
CA PRO A 108 6.71 15.92 -10.56
C PRO A 108 5.79 14.95 -9.80
N LEU A 109 4.85 14.34 -10.53
CA LEU A 109 3.77 13.54 -9.96
C LEU A 109 3.79 12.10 -10.49
N LEU A 110 3.68 11.14 -9.57
CA LEU A 110 3.36 9.74 -9.88
C LEU A 110 1.92 9.43 -9.47
N ARG A 111 1.21 8.67 -10.31
CA ARG A 111 -0.12 8.11 -10.00
C ARG A 111 0.00 6.61 -9.76
N GLY A 112 -1.06 6.00 -9.24
CA GLY A 112 -1.08 4.55 -8.97
C GLY A 112 -0.70 3.67 -10.17
N ARG A 113 -1.05 4.07 -11.40
CA ARG A 113 -0.71 3.29 -12.61
C ARG A 113 0.78 3.35 -12.98
N ASP A 114 1.44 4.41 -12.54
CA ASP A 114 2.84 4.74 -12.85
C ASP A 114 3.78 3.90 -11.96
N ILE A 115 3.33 3.45 -10.78
CA ILE A 115 4.10 2.60 -9.85
C ILE A 115 4.07 1.12 -10.28
N LYS A 116 5.24 0.48 -10.30
CA LYS A 116 5.49 -0.94 -10.59
C LYS A 116 6.26 -1.60 -9.45
N ARG A 117 6.44 -2.93 -9.55
CA ARG A 117 7.27 -3.69 -8.62
C ARG A 117 8.74 -3.32 -8.84
N TYR A 118 9.41 -2.81 -7.80
CA TYR A 118 10.80 -2.34 -7.84
C TYR A 118 11.08 -1.22 -8.86
N GLY A 119 10.09 -0.41 -9.20
CA GLY A 119 10.30 0.71 -10.11
C GLY A 119 9.03 1.50 -10.40
N TYR A 120 9.16 2.56 -11.17
CA TYR A 120 8.04 3.37 -11.63
C TYR A 120 8.33 3.97 -13.01
N GLN A 121 7.28 4.42 -13.68
CA GLN A 121 7.38 5.09 -14.97
C GLN A 121 6.83 6.51 -14.86
N PHE A 122 7.72 7.50 -14.96
CA PHE A 122 7.30 8.89 -14.99
C PHE A 122 6.54 9.18 -16.29
N ALA A 123 5.43 9.90 -16.17
CA ALA A 123 4.49 10.15 -17.26
C ALA A 123 4.46 11.64 -17.69
N ASP A 124 5.51 12.40 -17.37
CA ASP A 124 5.62 13.84 -17.64
C ASP A 124 4.45 14.66 -17.07
N LEU A 125 3.96 14.24 -15.90
CA LEU A 125 2.91 14.91 -15.16
C LEU A 125 3.46 15.61 -13.94
N TYR A 126 2.86 16.75 -13.64
CA TYR A 126 3.27 17.60 -12.54
C TYR A 126 2.06 18.01 -11.73
N LEU A 127 2.28 18.27 -10.45
CA LEU A 127 1.28 18.75 -9.52
C LEU A 127 1.61 20.18 -9.10
N ILE A 128 0.61 21.06 -9.14
CA ILE A 128 0.66 22.36 -8.47
C ILE A 128 0.44 22.12 -6.97
N THR A 129 1.49 22.29 -6.17
CA THR A 129 1.55 21.93 -4.75
C THR A 129 1.13 23.09 -3.85
N THR A 130 -0.06 23.63 -4.05
CA THR A 130 -0.67 24.64 -3.16
C THR A 130 -1.32 23.98 -1.94
N PHE A 131 -0.51 23.31 -1.13
CA PHE A 131 -1.00 22.61 0.06
C PHE A 131 -1.40 23.62 1.16
N PRO A 132 -2.56 23.46 1.83
CA PRO A 132 -2.94 24.32 2.95
C PRO A 132 -1.86 24.43 4.05
N SER A 133 -1.10 23.35 4.30
CA SER A 133 -0.01 23.36 5.27
C SER A 133 1.16 24.28 4.91
N LEU A 134 1.35 24.63 3.63
CA LEU A 134 2.39 25.57 3.18
C LEU A 134 2.00 27.03 3.39
N LYS A 135 0.71 27.34 3.61
CA LYS A 135 0.19 28.71 3.80
C LYS A 135 0.66 29.68 2.71
N ILE A 136 0.63 29.21 1.46
CA ILE A 136 1.09 29.97 0.29
C ILE A 136 0.25 31.24 0.12
N ASN A 137 0.93 32.37 -0.09
CA ASN A 137 0.28 33.54 -0.65
C ASN A 137 0.24 33.43 -2.19
N ILE A 138 -0.92 33.08 -2.74
CA ILE A 138 -1.10 32.85 -4.18
C ILE A 138 -0.80 34.09 -5.05
N ASP A 139 -0.85 35.30 -4.48
CA ASP A 139 -0.52 36.54 -5.19
C ASP A 139 0.98 36.64 -5.54
N GLN A 140 1.82 35.83 -4.89
CA GLN A 140 3.24 35.72 -5.22
C GLN A 140 3.51 34.86 -6.46
N TYR A 141 2.50 34.16 -6.97
CA TYR A 141 2.56 33.23 -8.11
C TYR A 141 1.50 33.58 -9.17
N PRO A 142 1.58 34.77 -9.80
CA PRO A 142 0.53 35.28 -10.70
C PRO A 142 0.19 34.34 -11.87
N ALA A 143 1.15 33.64 -12.47
CA ALA A 143 0.86 32.71 -13.57
C ALA A 143 0.03 31.51 -13.10
N VAL A 144 0.43 30.88 -11.98
CA VAL A 144 -0.33 29.78 -11.36
C VAL A 144 -1.70 30.25 -10.89
N LYS A 145 -1.79 31.45 -10.29
CA LYS A 145 -3.06 32.04 -9.89
C LYS A 145 -4.01 32.18 -11.08
N GLN A 146 -3.52 32.73 -12.20
CA GLN A 146 -4.32 32.91 -13.40
C GLN A 146 -4.75 31.57 -14.00
N HIS A 147 -3.84 30.60 -14.11
CA HIS A 147 -4.15 29.24 -14.56
C HIS A 147 -5.27 28.61 -13.75
N LEU A 148 -5.22 28.68 -12.42
CA LEU A 148 -6.29 28.16 -11.57
C LEU A 148 -7.61 28.94 -11.76
N MET A 149 -7.54 30.27 -11.89
CA MET A 149 -8.73 31.09 -12.16
C MET A 149 -9.42 30.74 -13.48
N ASP A 150 -8.68 30.30 -14.50
CA ASP A 150 -9.24 29.90 -15.81
C ASP A 150 -10.17 28.68 -15.71
N PHE A 151 -10.03 27.84 -14.68
CA PHE A 151 -10.98 26.76 -14.38
C PHE A 151 -12.25 27.23 -13.65
N GLY A 152 -12.27 28.48 -13.20
CA GLY A 152 -13.40 29.16 -12.58
C GLY A 152 -13.31 29.18 -11.05
N TYR A 153 -13.36 30.39 -10.47
CA TYR A 153 -13.35 30.60 -9.02
C TYR A 153 -14.47 29.84 -8.30
N ASP A 154 -15.72 29.93 -8.80
CA ASP A 154 -16.86 29.22 -8.20
C ASP A 154 -16.76 27.71 -8.27
N ARG A 155 -15.98 27.18 -9.23
CA ARG A 155 -15.72 25.75 -9.33
C ARG A 155 -14.68 25.31 -8.32
N LEU A 156 -13.63 26.11 -8.14
CA LEU A 156 -12.51 25.78 -7.26
C LEU A 156 -12.73 26.13 -5.79
N LYS A 157 -13.67 27.02 -5.45
CA LYS A 157 -14.03 27.27 -4.05
C LYS A 157 -14.48 25.96 -3.38
N GLN A 158 -14.13 25.80 -2.11
CA GLN A 158 -14.38 24.58 -1.34
C GLN A 158 -15.60 24.76 -0.42
N THR A 159 -16.75 25.12 -1.00
CA THR A 159 -17.98 25.45 -0.27
C THR A 159 -18.93 24.27 -0.06
N GLY A 160 -18.84 23.23 -0.90
CA GLY A 160 -19.77 22.11 -0.94
C GLY A 160 -21.13 22.42 -1.60
N GLU A 161 -21.30 23.61 -2.16
CA GLU A 161 -22.41 23.99 -3.03
C GLU A 161 -22.33 23.23 -4.37
N THR A 162 -23.47 23.06 -5.04
CA THR A 162 -23.54 22.45 -6.37
C THR A 162 -22.61 23.18 -7.34
N GLY A 163 -21.70 22.44 -7.98
CA GLY A 163 -20.71 22.99 -8.92
C GLY A 163 -19.40 23.47 -8.27
N SER A 164 -19.29 23.45 -6.94
CA SER A 164 -18.06 23.73 -6.20
C SER A 164 -17.39 22.46 -5.68
N ARG A 165 -16.13 22.57 -5.22
CA ARG A 165 -15.44 21.45 -4.55
C ARG A 165 -16.05 21.17 -3.18
N LYS A 166 -15.72 20.00 -2.62
CA LYS A 166 -16.14 19.55 -1.28
C LYS A 166 -15.92 20.66 -0.24
N LYS A 167 -16.85 20.80 0.71
CA LYS A 167 -16.75 21.81 1.78
C LYS A 167 -15.51 21.55 2.64
N THR A 168 -14.61 22.54 2.72
CA THR A 168 -13.46 22.60 3.63
C THR A 168 -13.28 24.03 4.14
N ASN A 169 -12.28 24.26 4.99
CA ASN A 169 -11.89 25.61 5.43
C ASN A 169 -10.68 26.15 4.64
N ASN A 170 -10.31 25.48 3.55
CA ASN A 170 -9.14 25.79 2.74
C ASN A 170 -9.47 26.88 1.72
N GLN A 171 -8.43 27.53 1.21
CA GLN A 171 -8.56 28.51 0.14
C GLN A 171 -8.98 27.85 -1.19
N TRP A 172 -9.61 28.63 -2.06
CA TRP A 172 -10.08 28.16 -3.36
C TRP A 172 -8.95 27.64 -4.26
N PHE A 173 -7.72 28.11 -4.09
CA PHE A 173 -6.55 27.70 -4.87
C PHE A 173 -5.79 26.54 -4.23
N GLU A 174 -6.16 26.08 -3.04
CA GLU A 174 -5.46 25.02 -2.32
C GLU A 174 -5.95 23.62 -2.73
N THR A 175 -5.14 22.59 -2.50
CA THR A 175 -5.59 21.19 -2.56
C THR A 175 -6.67 20.91 -1.50
N GLN A 176 -7.35 19.77 -1.61
CA GLN A 176 -8.45 19.45 -0.70
C GLN A 176 -7.95 19.02 0.69
N ASP A 177 -6.88 18.22 0.74
CA ASP A 177 -6.28 17.79 2.00
C ASP A 177 -5.12 18.75 2.39
N SER A 178 -4.84 18.88 3.69
CA SER A 178 -3.84 19.83 4.22
C SER A 178 -2.40 19.49 3.85
N ILE A 179 -2.09 18.19 3.83
CA ILE A 179 -0.75 17.63 3.56
C ILE A 179 0.31 18.20 4.52
N SER A 180 0.18 17.90 5.82
CA SER A 180 1.14 18.34 6.85
C SER A 180 2.51 17.66 6.75
N TYR A 181 2.56 16.46 6.15
CA TYR A 181 3.75 15.65 5.89
C TYR A 181 4.40 16.00 4.55
N TRP A 182 4.20 17.21 4.03
CA TRP A 182 4.69 17.58 2.70
C TRP A 182 6.22 17.47 2.55
N GLU A 183 6.96 17.65 3.64
CA GLU A 183 8.41 17.48 3.69
C GLU A 183 8.84 16.03 3.42
N ASP A 184 8.00 15.06 3.74
CA ASP A 184 8.30 13.63 3.54
C ASP A 184 8.30 13.24 2.06
N PHE A 185 7.69 14.04 1.17
CA PHE A 185 7.85 13.83 -0.27
C PHE A 185 9.28 14.09 -0.75
N TYR A 186 10.08 14.86 -0.02
CA TYR A 186 11.48 15.17 -0.37
C TYR A 186 12.47 14.19 0.26
N LYS A 187 12.00 13.29 1.12
CA LYS A 187 12.81 12.19 1.64
C LYS A 187 12.81 11.03 0.64
N GLN A 188 13.84 10.19 0.73
CA GLN A 188 13.76 8.85 0.17
C GLN A 188 12.59 8.12 0.83
N LYS A 189 11.77 7.42 0.04
CA LYS A 189 10.53 6.82 0.51
C LYS A 189 10.12 5.61 -0.31
N ILE A 190 9.44 4.65 0.31
CA ILE A 190 8.75 3.58 -0.42
C ILE A 190 7.39 4.10 -0.88
N ILE A 191 6.99 3.79 -2.10
CA ILE A 191 5.71 4.14 -2.69
C ILE A 191 5.00 2.89 -3.21
N TRP A 192 3.67 2.87 -3.07
CA TRP A 192 2.83 1.83 -3.67
C TRP A 192 1.46 2.35 -4.03
N LYS A 193 0.83 1.67 -5.00
CA LYS A 193 -0.56 1.92 -5.38
C LYS A 193 -1.52 1.16 -4.46
N ILE A 194 -2.65 1.78 -4.15
CA ILE A 194 -3.68 1.17 -3.28
C ILE A 194 -4.36 0.01 -3.98
N ILE A 195 -4.67 0.14 -5.28
CA ILE A 195 -5.42 -0.87 -6.04
C ILE A 195 -4.57 -1.38 -7.20
N GLY A 196 -4.55 -2.70 -7.39
CA GLY A 196 -3.99 -3.32 -8.59
C GLY A 196 -4.18 -4.83 -8.63
N ASN A 197 -3.69 -5.44 -9.71
CA ASN A 197 -3.72 -6.90 -9.88
C ASN A 197 -2.87 -7.65 -8.83
N GLN A 198 -1.80 -7.03 -8.35
CA GLN A 198 -0.93 -7.54 -7.29
C GLN A 198 -0.30 -6.39 -6.49
N MET A 199 0.24 -6.74 -5.32
CA MET A 199 1.12 -5.86 -4.54
C MET A 199 2.33 -5.43 -5.38
N ALA A 200 2.67 -4.15 -5.32
CA ALA A 200 3.79 -3.58 -6.06
C ALA A 200 4.32 -2.35 -5.32
N PHE A 201 5.50 -2.51 -4.73
CA PHE A 201 6.21 -1.45 -4.02
C PHE A 201 7.44 -1.03 -4.83
N SER A 202 7.77 0.25 -4.77
CA SER A 202 9.00 0.83 -5.32
C SER A 202 9.62 1.76 -4.30
N ILE A 203 10.93 1.98 -4.38
CA ILE A 203 11.56 3.11 -3.69
C ILE A 203 11.57 4.32 -4.62
N ASP A 204 11.44 5.50 -4.04
CA ASP A 204 11.60 6.78 -4.71
C ASP A 204 12.68 7.60 -4.02
N SER A 205 13.71 7.95 -4.78
CA SER A 205 14.82 8.83 -4.39
C SER A 205 14.83 10.15 -5.17
N ASN A 206 13.80 10.42 -5.98
CA ASN A 206 13.73 11.55 -6.92
C ASN A 206 12.64 12.58 -6.53
N GLU A 207 12.25 12.60 -5.26
CA GLU A 207 11.35 13.59 -4.68
C GLU A 207 9.96 13.71 -5.37
N TYR A 208 9.47 12.60 -5.95
CA TYR A 208 8.15 12.61 -6.59
C TYR A 208 7.04 12.77 -5.53
N VAL A 209 6.05 13.59 -5.87
CA VAL A 209 4.77 13.59 -5.16
C VAL A 209 3.92 12.46 -5.72
N VAL A 210 3.08 11.83 -4.89
CA VAL A 210 2.13 10.81 -5.35
C VAL A 210 0.70 11.25 -5.13
N ASN A 211 -0.22 10.86 -6.02
CA ASN A 211 -1.64 11.15 -5.85
C ASN A 211 -2.31 10.23 -4.80
N ASN A 212 -3.53 10.55 -4.41
CA ASN A 212 -4.31 9.79 -3.41
C ASN A 212 -4.63 8.32 -3.77
N ALA A 213 -4.27 7.85 -4.96
CA ALA A 213 -4.32 6.44 -5.33
C ALA A 213 -3.10 5.65 -4.83
N CYS A 214 -2.15 6.33 -4.19
CA CYS A 214 -0.92 5.78 -3.65
C CYS A 214 -0.77 6.10 -2.16
N TYR A 215 0.18 5.43 -1.54
CA TYR A 215 0.76 5.78 -0.24
C TYR A 215 2.27 5.96 -0.37
N ILE A 216 2.85 6.66 0.60
CA ILE A 216 4.27 6.73 0.87
C ILE A 216 4.56 6.11 2.24
N LEU A 217 5.74 5.52 2.39
CA LEU A 217 6.32 5.07 3.65
C LEU A 217 7.70 5.68 3.77
N THR A 218 7.95 6.38 4.87
CA THR A 218 9.25 6.95 5.24
C THR A 218 9.75 6.33 6.53
N GLY A 219 11.07 6.29 6.71
CA GLY A 219 11.71 5.71 7.88
C GLY A 219 13.13 5.25 7.55
N SER A 220 13.68 4.39 8.39
CA SER A 220 15.00 3.79 8.17
C SER A 220 14.91 2.48 7.37
N TYR A 221 16.02 2.05 6.76
CA TYR A 221 16.17 0.73 6.15
C TYR A 221 15.20 0.43 5.00
N LEU A 222 14.93 1.42 4.16
CA LEU A 222 13.91 1.33 3.11
C LEU A 222 14.22 0.24 2.07
N GLU A 223 15.48 0.00 1.72
CA GLU A 223 15.87 -1.04 0.77
C GLU A 223 15.60 -2.43 1.35
N TYR A 224 15.90 -2.66 2.63
CA TYR A 224 15.55 -3.90 3.32
C TYR A 224 14.03 -4.09 3.35
N LEU A 225 13.28 -3.08 3.79
CA LEU A 225 11.81 -3.12 3.80
C LEU A 225 11.24 -3.38 2.40
N LEU A 226 11.79 -2.75 1.36
CA LEU A 226 11.37 -2.93 -0.03
C LEU A 226 11.54 -4.38 -0.48
N SER A 227 12.65 -5.03 -0.09
CA SER A 227 12.89 -6.45 -0.39
C SER A 227 11.81 -7.35 0.21
N VAL A 228 11.44 -7.10 1.48
CA VAL A 228 10.48 -7.91 2.21
C VAL A 228 9.05 -7.65 1.74
N LEU A 229 8.67 -6.38 1.52
CA LEU A 229 7.34 -5.98 1.06
C LEU A 229 6.97 -6.54 -0.32
N ASN A 230 7.96 -6.75 -1.19
CA ASN A 230 7.77 -7.34 -2.51
C ASN A 230 7.98 -8.86 -2.54
N SER A 231 8.23 -9.51 -1.40
CA SER A 231 8.50 -10.96 -1.33
C SER A 231 7.24 -11.82 -1.44
N ASN A 232 7.42 -13.09 -1.80
CA ASN A 232 6.30 -14.05 -1.82
C ASN A 232 5.75 -14.32 -0.41
N VAL A 233 6.59 -14.23 0.63
CA VAL A 233 6.16 -14.44 2.03
C VAL A 233 5.15 -13.38 2.45
N ILE A 234 5.48 -12.09 2.28
CA ILE A 234 4.56 -11.00 2.64
C ILE A 234 3.32 -10.97 1.74
N LYS A 235 3.49 -11.28 0.45
CA LYS A 235 2.36 -11.42 -0.47
C LYS A 235 1.38 -12.49 0.03
N TRP A 236 1.88 -13.70 0.33
CA TRP A 236 1.08 -14.81 0.83
C TRP A 236 0.43 -14.46 2.18
N TYR A 237 1.21 -13.91 3.12
CA TYR A 237 0.72 -13.52 4.44
C TYR A 237 -0.42 -12.51 4.33
N SER A 238 -0.29 -11.50 3.47
CA SER A 238 -1.36 -10.53 3.25
C SER A 238 -2.62 -11.20 2.72
N TYR A 239 -2.51 -12.10 1.73
CA TYR A 239 -3.68 -12.80 1.15
C TYR A 239 -4.50 -13.60 2.16
N ILE A 240 -3.85 -14.25 3.12
CA ILE A 240 -4.54 -15.08 4.11
C ILE A 240 -5.05 -14.30 5.33
N THR A 241 -4.53 -13.10 5.59
CA THR A 241 -4.85 -12.34 6.81
C THR A 241 -5.73 -11.12 6.56
N ASN A 242 -5.25 -10.16 5.78
CA ASN A 242 -5.79 -8.81 5.77
C ASN A 242 -5.99 -8.20 4.38
N MET A 243 -5.68 -8.92 3.30
CA MET A 243 -5.83 -8.42 1.94
C MET A 243 -7.29 -8.19 1.59
N ASN A 244 -7.64 -6.93 1.30
CA ASN A 244 -8.93 -6.60 0.73
C ASN A 244 -8.91 -6.84 -0.79
N LYS A 245 -10.06 -7.21 -1.35
CA LYS A 245 -10.24 -7.32 -2.80
C LYS A 245 -11.39 -6.42 -3.24
N THR A 246 -11.23 -5.83 -4.42
CA THR A 246 -12.31 -5.08 -5.07
C THR A 246 -13.38 -6.05 -5.61
N GLY A 247 -14.53 -5.51 -6.05
CA GLY A 247 -15.59 -6.32 -6.65
C GLY A 247 -15.19 -7.09 -7.91
N VAL A 248 -14.09 -6.69 -8.58
CA VAL A 248 -13.53 -7.34 -9.77
C VAL A 248 -12.32 -8.22 -9.47
N GLY A 249 -11.94 -8.37 -8.20
CA GLY A 249 -10.88 -9.28 -7.76
C GLY A 249 -9.48 -8.66 -7.63
N ASP A 250 -9.29 -7.40 -8.02
CA ASP A 250 -8.03 -6.67 -7.78
C ASP A 250 -7.74 -6.57 -6.28
N VAL A 251 -6.46 -6.62 -5.91
CA VAL A 251 -6.02 -6.41 -4.54
C VAL A 251 -6.13 -4.94 -4.16
N GLN A 252 -6.47 -4.71 -2.89
CA GLN A 252 -6.55 -3.39 -2.28
C GLN A 252 -5.67 -3.34 -1.02
N VAL A 253 -4.56 -2.61 -1.10
CA VAL A 253 -3.50 -2.53 -0.10
C VAL A 253 -3.37 -1.09 0.40
N GLY A 254 -4.07 -0.75 1.47
CA GLY A 254 -3.94 0.54 2.14
C GLY A 254 -2.84 0.55 3.19
N GLY A 255 -2.53 1.73 3.75
CA GLY A 255 -1.56 1.86 4.85
C GLY A 255 -1.91 1.02 6.08
N GLN A 256 -3.21 0.84 6.36
CA GLN A 256 -3.67 -0.04 7.44
C GLN A 256 -3.33 -1.52 7.24
N ASN A 257 -3.19 -1.97 5.99
CA ASN A 257 -2.76 -3.33 5.68
C ASN A 257 -1.26 -3.48 5.90
N VAL A 258 -0.49 -2.52 5.37
CA VAL A 258 0.98 -2.51 5.46
C VAL A 258 1.44 -2.42 6.91
N ASN A 259 0.78 -1.60 7.74
CA ASN A 259 1.04 -1.48 9.18
C ASN A 259 0.96 -2.80 9.96
N LEU A 260 0.28 -3.82 9.42
CA LEU A 260 0.14 -5.12 10.07
C LEU A 260 1.13 -6.16 9.55
N PHE A 261 1.96 -5.84 8.56
CA PHE A 261 2.93 -6.79 8.03
C PHE A 261 4.03 -7.06 9.07
N PRO A 262 4.23 -8.33 9.47
CA PRO A 262 5.25 -8.69 10.45
C PRO A 262 6.61 -8.84 9.75
N ILE A 263 7.50 -7.87 9.94
CA ILE A 263 8.84 -7.86 9.35
C ILE A 263 9.87 -7.94 10.49
N PRO A 264 10.87 -8.84 10.43
CA PRO A 264 11.93 -8.92 11.44
C PRO A 264 12.76 -7.63 11.51
N LEU A 265 12.99 -7.14 12.73
CA LEU A 265 13.92 -6.05 13.01
C LEU A 265 15.35 -6.61 13.05
N LEU A 266 16.01 -6.63 11.90
CA LEU A 266 17.39 -7.12 11.75
C LEU A 266 18.41 -6.06 12.15
N SER A 267 19.60 -6.47 12.58
CA SER A 267 20.73 -5.54 12.77
C SER A 267 21.25 -5.02 11.42
N ASP A 268 21.95 -3.88 11.41
CA ASP A 268 22.55 -3.29 10.19
C ASP A 268 23.36 -4.32 9.38
N PHE A 269 24.14 -5.17 10.08
CA PHE A 269 24.95 -6.21 9.44
C PHE A 269 24.11 -7.29 8.76
N GLU A 270 22.99 -7.69 9.36
CA GLU A 270 22.09 -8.72 8.83
C GLU A 270 21.23 -8.20 7.66
N GLN A 271 21.00 -6.89 7.61
CA GLN A 271 20.27 -6.24 6.52
C GLN A 271 21.11 -6.05 5.25
N GLU A 272 22.42 -5.90 5.41
CA GLU A 272 23.37 -5.60 4.33
C GLU A 272 23.23 -6.48 3.06
N PRO A 273 23.02 -7.81 3.16
CA PRO A 273 22.82 -8.64 1.97
C PRO A 273 21.57 -8.25 1.17
N PHE A 274 20.48 -7.89 1.85
CA PHE A 274 19.24 -7.47 1.21
C PHE A 274 19.41 -6.11 0.53
N ILE A 275 20.04 -5.16 1.23
CA ILE A 275 20.30 -3.80 0.71
C ILE A 275 21.09 -3.89 -0.60
N LYS A 276 22.22 -4.60 -0.60
CA LYS A 276 23.06 -4.77 -1.80
C LYS A 276 22.32 -5.38 -2.99
N LEU A 277 21.53 -6.42 -2.75
CA LEU A 277 20.75 -7.08 -3.80
C LEU A 277 19.65 -6.17 -4.36
N VAL A 278 19.01 -5.37 -3.49
CA VAL A 278 18.01 -4.39 -3.90
C VAL A 278 18.65 -3.26 -4.71
N GLU A 279 19.76 -2.70 -4.26
CA GLU A 279 20.50 -1.67 -5.00
C GLU A 279 20.90 -2.17 -6.40
N GLU A 280 21.47 -3.37 -6.50
CA GLU A 280 21.81 -3.97 -7.80
C GLU A 280 20.56 -4.17 -8.68
N MET A 281 19.47 -4.65 -8.09
CA MET A 281 18.21 -4.85 -8.79
C MET A 281 17.62 -3.53 -9.32
N LEU A 282 17.65 -2.46 -8.54
CA LEU A 282 17.15 -1.15 -8.95
C LEU A 282 17.94 -0.60 -10.14
N ILE A 283 19.29 -0.67 -10.09
CA ILE A 283 20.16 -0.28 -11.21
C ILE A 283 19.82 -1.06 -12.49
N LYS A 284 19.54 -2.36 -12.36
CA LYS A 284 19.16 -3.21 -13.50
C LYS A 284 17.77 -2.87 -14.03
N LYS A 285 16.79 -2.62 -13.16
CA LYS A 285 15.43 -2.23 -13.55
C LYS A 285 15.42 -0.90 -14.33
N GLU A 286 16.23 0.08 -13.93
CA GLU A 286 16.37 1.35 -14.65
C GLU A 286 16.86 1.15 -16.09
N LYS A 287 17.73 0.16 -16.31
CA LYS A 287 18.24 -0.22 -17.64
C LYS A 287 17.30 -1.16 -18.41
N ASN A 288 16.12 -1.46 -17.85
CA ASN A 288 15.19 -2.48 -18.36
C ASN A 288 15.83 -3.88 -18.50
N GLU A 289 16.79 -4.21 -17.64
CA GLU A 289 17.40 -5.54 -17.58
C GLU A 289 16.52 -6.52 -16.78
N ASN A 290 16.68 -7.81 -17.06
CA ASN A 290 15.99 -8.87 -16.31
C ASN A 290 16.62 -9.01 -14.91
N THR A 291 15.77 -8.99 -13.88
CA THR A 291 16.15 -9.11 -12.46
C THR A 291 15.57 -10.34 -11.77
N THR A 292 14.96 -11.27 -12.51
CA THR A 292 14.29 -12.44 -11.94
C THR A 292 15.23 -13.26 -11.04
N VAL A 293 16.50 -13.39 -11.42
CA VAL A 293 17.51 -14.11 -10.60
C VAL A 293 17.74 -13.42 -9.25
N LEU A 294 17.88 -12.09 -9.24
CA LEU A 294 18.05 -11.32 -8.00
C LEU A 294 16.81 -11.41 -7.11
N GLU A 295 15.62 -11.32 -7.72
CA GLU A 295 14.35 -11.48 -7.01
C GLU A 295 14.25 -12.87 -6.36
N THR A 296 14.67 -13.94 -7.05
CA THR A 296 14.74 -15.30 -6.47
C THR A 296 15.75 -15.42 -5.33
N ILE A 297 16.93 -14.79 -5.45
CA ILE A 297 17.93 -14.81 -4.37
C ILE A 297 17.38 -14.10 -3.13
N ILE A 298 16.75 -12.94 -3.31
CA ILE A 298 16.09 -12.19 -2.22
C ILE A 298 15.00 -13.05 -1.57
N ASP A 299 14.10 -13.66 -2.35
CA ASP A 299 13.04 -14.53 -1.80
C ASP A 299 13.64 -15.69 -0.98
N ASN A 300 14.73 -16.32 -1.43
CA ASN A 300 15.39 -17.39 -0.68
C ASN A 300 16.00 -16.91 0.65
N LEU A 301 16.61 -15.71 0.67
CA LEU A 301 17.10 -15.12 1.93
C LEU A 301 15.95 -14.84 2.89
N ILE A 302 14.80 -14.38 2.37
CA ILE A 302 13.60 -14.10 3.17
C ILE A 302 13.02 -15.41 3.71
N TYR A 303 12.96 -16.48 2.92
CA TYR A 303 12.52 -17.80 3.40
C TYR A 303 13.39 -18.30 4.55
N ALA A 304 14.72 -18.15 4.44
CA ALA A 304 15.65 -18.51 5.50
C ALA A 304 15.46 -17.62 6.75
N MET A 305 15.25 -16.31 6.57
CA MET A 305 14.99 -15.35 7.65
C MET A 305 13.73 -15.71 8.46
N TYR A 306 12.68 -16.21 7.79
CA TYR A 306 11.47 -16.69 8.47
C TYR A 306 11.55 -18.17 8.91
N GLY A 307 12.68 -18.86 8.68
CA GLY A 307 12.85 -20.26 9.07
C GLY A 307 11.90 -21.24 8.37
N LEU A 308 11.54 -20.96 7.12
CA LEU A 308 10.60 -21.80 6.36
C LEU A 308 11.27 -23.09 5.88
N SER A 309 10.52 -24.21 5.91
CA SER A 309 10.96 -25.50 5.37
C SER A 309 10.80 -25.55 3.84
N GLU A 310 11.44 -26.53 3.18
CA GLU A 310 11.28 -26.73 1.73
C GLU A 310 9.82 -26.94 1.31
N GLU A 311 9.05 -27.69 2.11
CA GLU A 311 7.61 -27.92 1.88
C GLU A 311 6.82 -26.61 1.95
N GLU A 312 7.11 -25.78 2.94
CA GLU A 312 6.48 -24.46 3.11
C GLU A 312 6.85 -23.50 1.98
N ILE A 313 8.11 -23.49 1.56
CA ILE A 313 8.61 -22.68 0.45
C ILE A 313 7.94 -23.09 -0.87
N GLN A 314 7.86 -24.39 -1.13
CA GLN A 314 7.21 -24.92 -2.32
C GLN A 314 5.72 -24.56 -2.33
N PHE A 315 5.05 -24.65 -1.18
CA PHE A 315 3.66 -24.25 -1.03
C PHE A 315 3.46 -22.77 -1.37
N ILE A 316 4.21 -21.85 -0.74
CA ILE A 316 4.12 -20.40 -1.02
C ILE A 316 4.38 -20.09 -2.49
N SER A 317 5.40 -20.71 -3.08
CA SER A 317 5.81 -20.44 -4.46
C SER A 317 4.83 -20.96 -5.51
N SER A 318 3.88 -21.82 -5.11
CA SER A 318 2.86 -22.41 -5.98
C SER A 318 1.52 -21.66 -6.01
N GLN A 319 1.36 -20.59 -5.21
CA GLN A 319 0.11 -19.84 -5.02
C GLN A 319 -0.14 -18.73 -6.05
#